data_AF-A0A1E5PC03-F1
#
_entry.id   AF-A0A1E5PC03-F1
#
_cell.length_a   1.000
_cell.length_b   1.000
_cell.length_c   1.000
_cell.angle_alpha   90.00
_cell.angle_beta   90.00
_cell.angle_gamma   90.00
#
_symmetry.space_group_name_H-M   'P 1'
#
loop_
_entity.id
_entity.type
_entity.pdbx_description
1 polymer ?
#
loop_
_entity_poly.entity_id
_entity_poly.type
_entity_poly.pdbx_seq_one_letter_code
_entity_poly.pdbx_strand_id
1 'polypeptide(L)'
;MTSFDSSPTLNAWRALLALAVVFVLLATTGWTAIRHHNGDSDLRGASLAAWARDRVDGRALPAAGSAPERLARFFAGLTASQRARLVDRHPLVVGNLNGVPLTLRYRANHLALTQARAVERERMHDERLTPAGRQTAGRRMHRFASLMGEGRQILAFDPDGSGRVAEVFGDLGRAERVSVVVPGVDTNVVNFERTRRKYTAPVGMAKSLYAAERAASPRTRTAVIAWADYTSPVGVGMDAAIGRLARDGSKRLGSLVRALPGDSKVSLFCHSYGSVVCGVAAGALPSRVSDIAVAGSPGMRVESAKELGTGARVWAARDRDDWIQDVPYLEVGGLGHGADPMTPEFGARVVSAAGAVGHTGYFEPGTESLSNFAGIGVGSYSTVSCAGGDGACRSGISGAEAN
;
A
#
# COMPACT_ATOMS: atom_id res chain seq x y z
N MET A 1 -39.77 28.41 -26.15
CA MET A 1 -38.67 27.45 -25.89
C MET A 1 -37.47 27.91 -26.70
N THR A 2 -36.53 28.62 -26.07
CA THR A 2 -35.29 29.06 -26.70
C THR A 2 -34.16 28.21 -26.14
N SER A 3 -33.66 27.27 -26.95
CA SER A 3 -32.49 26.46 -26.64
C SER A 3 -31.24 27.31 -26.86
N PHE A 4 -30.46 27.56 -25.81
CA PHE A 4 -29.12 28.10 -25.94
C PHE A 4 -28.15 26.92 -26.14
N ASP A 5 -27.87 26.59 -27.39
CA ASP A 5 -26.72 25.76 -27.73
C ASP A 5 -25.45 26.52 -27.38
N SER A 6 -24.80 26.09 -26.30
CA SER A 6 -23.48 26.58 -25.94
C SER A 6 -22.46 25.97 -26.89
N SER A 7 -21.81 26.82 -27.70
CA SER A 7 -20.85 26.40 -28.71
C SER A 7 -19.67 25.60 -28.10
N PRO A 8 -19.18 24.53 -28.78
CA PRO A 8 -18.16 23.63 -28.25
C PRO A 8 -16.82 24.32 -27.89
N THR A 9 -16.57 25.51 -28.45
CA THR A 9 -15.41 26.35 -28.16
C THR A 9 -15.43 26.96 -26.76
N LEU A 10 -16.61 27.25 -26.20
CA LEU A 10 -16.74 27.81 -24.85
C LEU A 10 -16.40 26.78 -23.77
N ASN A 11 -16.74 25.50 -23.99
CA ASN A 11 -16.42 24.42 -23.05
C ASN A 11 -14.93 24.11 -23.04
N ALA A 12 -14.28 24.13 -24.21
CA ALA A 12 -12.82 23.98 -24.32
C ALA A 12 -12.06 25.14 -23.63
N TRP A 13 -12.53 26.37 -23.81
CA TRP A 13 -11.96 27.55 -23.14
C TRP A 13 -12.14 27.53 -21.62
N ARG A 14 -13.30 27.06 -21.15
CA ARG A 14 -13.55 26.88 -19.70
C ARG A 14 -12.66 25.80 -19.10
N ALA A 15 -12.45 24.69 -19.81
CA ALA A 15 -11.54 23.62 -19.38
C ALA A 15 -10.08 24.12 -19.32
N LEU A 16 -9.62 24.89 -20.29
CA LEU A 16 -8.28 25.49 -20.31
C LEU A 16 -8.07 26.53 -19.21
N LEU A 17 -9.07 27.37 -18.94
CA LEU A 17 -9.02 28.33 -17.84
C LEU A 17 -9.04 27.64 -16.47
N ALA A 18 -9.84 26.58 -16.30
CA ALA A 18 -9.84 25.77 -15.09
C ALA A 18 -8.48 25.09 -14.87
N LEU A 19 -7.88 24.52 -15.92
CA LEU A 19 -6.54 23.94 -15.88
C LEU A 19 -5.47 24.99 -15.55
N ALA A 20 -5.55 26.19 -16.11
CA ALA A 20 -4.62 27.28 -15.82
C ALA A 20 -4.73 27.77 -14.37
N VAL A 21 -5.95 27.91 -13.84
CA VAL A 21 -6.18 28.30 -12.44
C VAL A 21 -5.69 27.21 -11.48
N VAL A 22 -5.96 25.93 -11.79
CA VAL A 22 -5.41 24.80 -11.04
C VAL A 22 -3.89 24.77 -11.10
N PHE A 23 -3.29 25.04 -12.27
CA PHE A 23 -1.84 25.08 -12.43
C PHE A 23 -1.19 26.24 -11.64
N VAL A 24 -1.81 27.42 -11.62
CA VAL A 24 -1.33 28.58 -10.84
C VAL A 24 -1.50 28.33 -9.34
N LEU A 25 -2.62 27.73 -8.91
CA LEU A 25 -2.81 27.33 -7.51
C LEU A 25 -1.80 26.25 -7.10
N LEU A 26 -1.53 25.25 -7.94
CA LEU A 26 -0.54 24.21 -7.70
C LEU A 26 0.90 24.75 -7.69
N ALA A 27 1.24 25.70 -8.56
CA ALA A 27 2.55 26.34 -8.59
C ALA A 27 2.79 27.22 -7.34
N THR A 28 1.75 27.88 -6.83
CA THR A 28 1.85 28.72 -5.62
C THR A 28 1.82 27.93 -4.32
N THR A 29 1.10 26.80 -4.26
CA THR A 29 1.12 25.89 -3.10
C THR A 29 2.33 24.96 -3.08
N GLY A 30 2.85 24.57 -4.25
CA GLY A 30 4.02 23.70 -4.38
C GLY A 30 5.33 24.36 -3.95
N TRP A 31 5.47 25.68 -4.13
CA TRP A 31 6.69 26.41 -3.77
C TRP A 31 6.82 26.69 -2.27
N THR A 32 5.70 26.71 -1.53
CA THR A 32 5.69 27.01 -0.09
C THR A 32 5.81 25.76 0.79
N ALA A 33 5.56 24.56 0.23
CA ALA A 33 5.61 23.29 0.96
C ALA A 33 7.00 22.59 0.94
N ILE A 34 7.89 22.95 0.03
CA ILE A 34 9.24 22.35 -0.08
C ILE A 34 10.25 23.21 0.69
N ARG A 35 10.09 23.24 2.01
CA ARG A 35 11.24 23.41 2.90
C ARG A 35 11.46 22.09 3.62
N HIS A 36 12.28 21.22 3.02
CA HIS A 36 12.93 20.12 3.73
C HIS A 36 13.57 20.70 4.98
N HIS A 37 13.00 20.39 6.15
CA HIS A 37 13.70 20.62 7.41
C HIS A 37 14.89 19.65 7.42
N ASN A 38 16.08 20.19 7.20
CA ASN A 38 17.36 19.48 7.29
C ASN A 38 17.72 19.14 8.76
N GLY A 39 16.80 18.47 9.47
CA GLY A 39 16.97 18.03 10.85
C GLY A 39 16.50 16.60 11.11
N ASP A 40 16.09 15.85 10.08
CA ASP A 40 15.74 14.44 10.22
C ASP A 40 17.02 13.60 10.34
N SER A 41 17.20 12.95 11.48
CA SER A 41 18.23 11.93 11.69
C SER A 41 18.01 10.78 10.71
N ASP A 42 19.01 10.42 9.90
CA ASP A 42 19.01 9.20 9.07
C ASP A 42 19.27 7.96 9.93
N LEU A 43 18.29 7.62 10.79
CA LEU A 43 18.41 6.50 11.73
C LEU A 43 18.53 5.19 10.97
N ARG A 44 17.82 5.07 9.83
CA ARG A 44 17.86 3.90 8.97
C ARG A 44 19.24 3.72 8.36
N GLY A 45 19.82 4.75 7.76
CA GLY A 45 21.14 4.72 7.17
C GLY A 45 22.24 4.45 8.20
N ALA A 46 22.16 5.09 9.38
CA ALA A 46 23.08 4.82 10.48
C ALA A 46 23.01 3.34 10.94
N SER A 47 21.80 2.79 11.05
CA SER A 47 21.59 1.37 11.41
C SER A 47 22.14 0.41 10.34
N LEU A 48 21.96 0.73 9.06
CA LEU A 48 22.51 -0.06 7.95
C LEU A 48 24.04 -0.02 7.94
N ALA A 49 24.64 1.14 8.21
CA ALA A 49 26.09 1.29 8.31
C ALA A 49 26.66 0.51 9.51
N ALA A 50 25.96 0.50 10.65
CA ALA A 50 26.32 -0.30 11.80
C ALA A 50 26.24 -1.81 11.50
N TRP A 51 25.15 -2.26 10.86
CA TRP A 51 25.00 -3.65 10.42
C TRP A 51 26.13 -4.09 9.48
N ALA A 52 26.50 -3.26 8.51
CA ALA A 52 27.55 -3.58 7.54
C ALA A 52 28.94 -3.80 8.18
N ARG A 53 29.20 -3.19 9.35
CA ARG A 53 30.46 -3.35 10.09
C ARG A 53 30.40 -4.44 11.17
N ASP A 54 29.20 -4.93 11.50
CA ASP A 54 29.04 -5.88 12.60
C ASP A 54 29.40 -7.31 12.20
N ARG A 55 29.61 -8.15 13.21
CA ARG A 55 29.96 -9.57 13.06
C ARG A 55 29.22 -10.41 14.08
N VAL A 56 28.93 -11.65 13.72
CA VAL A 56 28.48 -12.67 14.67
C VAL A 56 29.54 -13.76 14.74
N ASP A 57 30.15 -13.90 15.91
CA ASP A 57 31.21 -14.86 16.21
C ASP A 57 32.33 -14.84 15.15
N GLY A 58 32.83 -13.62 14.85
CA GLY A 58 33.88 -13.36 13.88
C GLY A 58 33.42 -13.32 12.41
N ARG A 59 32.23 -13.83 12.08
CA ARG A 59 31.69 -13.87 10.71
C ARG A 59 30.99 -12.56 10.36
N ALA A 60 31.30 -12.03 9.18
CA ALA A 60 30.63 -10.84 8.66
C ALA A 60 29.14 -11.11 8.39
N LEU A 61 28.31 -10.10 8.64
CA LEU A 61 26.89 -10.17 8.32
C LEU A 61 26.67 -10.07 6.80
N PRO A 62 25.65 -10.75 6.23
CA PRO A 62 25.28 -10.53 4.84
C PRO A 62 24.86 -9.08 4.60
N ALA A 63 25.11 -8.54 3.40
CA ALA A 63 24.61 -7.22 3.04
C ALA A 63 23.09 -7.15 3.20
N ALA A 64 22.55 -6.04 3.70
CA ALA A 64 21.11 -5.89 3.95
C ALA A 64 20.25 -6.02 2.68
N GLY A 65 20.82 -5.72 1.50
CA GLY A 65 20.19 -5.92 0.20
C GLY A 65 20.40 -7.32 -0.41
N SER A 66 20.93 -8.28 0.35
CA SER A 66 21.09 -9.66 -0.12
C SER A 66 19.75 -10.30 -0.46
N ALA A 67 19.75 -11.27 -1.37
CA ALA A 67 18.56 -12.06 -1.71
C ALA A 67 17.93 -12.70 -0.45
N PRO A 68 16.59 -12.77 -0.35
CA PRO A 68 15.90 -13.30 0.82
C PRO A 68 16.34 -14.72 1.22
N GLU A 69 16.67 -15.57 0.25
CA GLU A 69 17.12 -16.96 0.47
C GLU A 69 18.50 -17.00 1.12
N ARG A 70 19.36 -16.02 0.82
CA ARG A 70 20.67 -15.88 1.48
C ARG A 70 20.51 -15.42 2.92
N LEU A 71 19.62 -14.45 3.17
CA LEU A 71 19.32 -13.97 4.51
C LEU A 71 18.66 -15.07 5.35
N ALA A 72 17.71 -15.82 4.78
CA ALA A 72 17.06 -16.94 5.44
C ALA A 72 18.05 -18.02 5.86
N ARG A 73 18.95 -18.46 4.95
CA ARG A 73 20.01 -19.42 5.28
C ARG A 73 20.96 -18.92 6.35
N PHE A 74 21.33 -17.63 6.30
CA PHE A 74 22.17 -17.02 7.33
C PHE A 74 21.50 -17.10 8.70
N PHE A 75 20.26 -16.63 8.83
CA PHE A 75 19.54 -16.68 10.11
C PHE A 75 19.25 -18.11 10.57
N ALA A 76 18.97 -19.04 9.65
CA ALA A 76 18.79 -20.45 9.96
C ALA A 76 20.03 -21.08 10.61
N GLY A 77 21.23 -20.69 10.17
CA GLY A 77 22.50 -21.15 10.74
C GLY A 77 22.88 -20.52 12.09
N LEU A 78 22.13 -19.51 12.57
CA LEU A 78 22.39 -18.87 13.86
C LEU A 78 21.71 -19.61 15.01
N THR A 79 22.36 -19.62 16.17
CA THR A 79 21.77 -20.04 17.45
C THR A 79 20.70 -19.04 17.91
N ALA A 80 19.81 -19.46 18.82
CA ALA A 80 18.80 -18.58 19.40
C ALA A 80 19.41 -17.32 20.06
N SER A 81 20.53 -17.47 20.79
CA SER A 81 21.22 -16.33 21.41
C SER A 81 21.82 -15.37 20.37
N GLN A 82 22.38 -15.88 19.28
CA GLN A 82 22.91 -15.05 18.19
C GLN A 82 21.80 -14.26 17.50
N ARG A 83 20.66 -14.90 17.22
CA ARG A 83 19.48 -14.24 16.63
C ARG A 83 18.95 -13.14 17.55
N ALA A 84 18.83 -13.42 18.85
CA ALA A 84 18.41 -12.44 19.84
C ALA A 84 19.37 -11.24 19.89
N ARG A 85 20.68 -11.47 19.94
CA ARG A 85 21.69 -10.39 19.90
C ARG A 85 21.57 -9.51 18.67
N LEU A 86 21.33 -10.08 17.49
CA LEU A 86 21.14 -9.30 16.26
C LEU A 86 19.84 -8.48 16.29
N VAL A 87 18.75 -9.06 16.78
CA VAL A 87 17.47 -8.35 16.97
C VAL A 87 17.64 -7.17 17.92
N ASP A 88 18.35 -7.36 19.02
CA ASP A 88 18.52 -6.32 20.05
C ASP A 88 19.50 -5.21 19.61
N ARG A 89 20.57 -5.54 18.87
CA ARG A 89 21.56 -4.56 18.35
C ARG A 89 21.09 -3.81 17.11
N HIS A 90 20.34 -4.47 16.22
CA HIS A 90 19.96 -3.92 14.92
C HIS A 90 18.45 -4.05 14.63
N PRO A 91 17.57 -3.58 15.53
CA PRO A 91 16.13 -3.81 15.41
C PRO A 91 15.55 -3.25 14.11
N LEU A 92 15.95 -2.02 13.74
CA LEU A 92 15.53 -1.41 12.48
C LEU A 92 15.99 -2.23 11.27
N VAL A 93 17.19 -2.82 11.28
CA VAL A 93 17.68 -3.65 10.16
C VAL A 93 16.93 -4.97 10.11
N VAL A 94 17.03 -5.78 11.18
CA VAL A 94 16.44 -7.13 11.23
C VAL A 94 14.94 -7.12 10.98
N GLY A 95 14.21 -6.14 11.51
CA GLY A 95 12.76 -6.00 11.31
C GLY A 95 12.33 -5.80 9.85
N ASN A 96 13.22 -5.24 9.03
CA ASN A 96 12.97 -4.89 7.63
C ASN A 96 13.70 -5.78 6.61
N LEU A 97 14.46 -6.79 7.06
CA LEU A 97 15.15 -7.72 6.18
C LEU A 97 14.21 -8.80 5.68
N ASN A 98 14.05 -8.86 4.35
CA ASN A 98 13.37 -9.94 3.68
C ASN A 98 14.16 -11.24 3.81
N GLY A 99 13.51 -12.34 4.23
CA GLY A 99 14.16 -13.61 4.53
C GLY A 99 14.46 -13.86 6.02
N VAL A 100 14.31 -12.85 6.89
CA VAL A 100 14.37 -13.08 8.35
C VAL A 100 13.09 -13.79 8.81
N PRO A 101 13.17 -14.80 9.70
CA PRO A 101 11.98 -15.43 10.31
C PRO A 101 10.98 -14.41 10.85
N LEU A 102 9.69 -14.60 10.57
CA LEU A 102 8.63 -13.63 10.90
C LEU A 102 8.63 -13.22 12.38
N THR A 103 8.81 -14.17 13.30
CA THR A 103 8.83 -13.89 14.73
C THR A 103 9.98 -12.98 15.15
N LEU A 104 11.15 -13.08 14.50
CA LEU A 104 12.26 -12.17 14.71
C LEU A 104 11.99 -10.79 14.10
N ARG A 105 11.33 -10.73 12.94
CA ARG A 105 10.93 -9.44 12.33
C ARG A 105 9.95 -8.69 13.22
N TYR A 106 8.91 -9.37 13.72
CA TYR A 106 7.92 -8.78 14.61
C TYR A 106 8.56 -8.29 15.91
N ARG A 107 9.44 -9.10 16.53
CA ARG A 107 10.20 -8.69 17.73
C ARG A 107 11.09 -7.48 17.45
N ALA A 108 11.84 -7.50 16.36
CA ALA A 108 12.75 -6.41 15.99
C ALA A 108 11.99 -5.10 15.71
N ASN A 109 10.87 -5.15 15.00
CA ASN A 109 10.04 -3.98 14.76
C ASN A 109 9.38 -3.46 16.04
N HIS A 110 9.00 -4.33 16.98
CA HIS A 110 8.51 -3.91 18.29
C HIS A 110 9.59 -3.17 19.11
N LEU A 111 10.84 -3.65 19.09
CA LEU A 111 11.96 -2.95 19.70
C LEU A 111 12.25 -1.60 19.03
N ALA A 112 12.23 -1.56 17.69
CA ALA A 112 12.41 -0.33 16.92
C ALA A 112 11.32 0.71 17.23
N LEU A 113 10.05 0.28 17.34
CA LEU A 113 8.93 1.13 17.76
C LEU A 113 9.13 1.65 19.18
N THR A 114 9.61 0.81 20.09
CA THR A 114 9.90 1.20 21.49
C THR A 114 10.94 2.31 21.53
N GLN A 115 12.04 2.15 20.78
CA GLN A 115 13.11 3.14 20.67
C GLN A 115 12.60 4.44 20.03
N ALA A 116 11.91 4.35 18.89
CA ALA A 116 11.36 5.51 18.20
C ALA A 116 10.33 6.27 19.06
N ARG A 117 9.51 5.56 19.83
CA ARG A 117 8.55 6.18 20.77
C ARG A 117 9.25 6.99 21.85
N ALA A 118 10.35 6.48 22.40
CA ALA A 118 11.12 7.22 23.41
C ALA A 118 11.69 8.51 22.84
N VAL A 119 12.27 8.46 21.64
CA VAL A 119 12.76 9.65 20.93
C VAL A 119 11.66 10.68 20.70
N GLU A 120 10.50 10.27 20.18
CA GLU A 120 9.40 11.22 19.93
C GLU A 120 8.78 11.76 21.23
N ARG A 121 8.85 11.00 22.33
CA ARG A 121 8.43 11.46 23.67
C ARG A 121 9.34 12.57 24.20
N GLU A 122 10.64 12.49 23.97
CA GLU A 122 11.57 13.57 24.31
C GLU A 122 11.32 14.78 23.41
N ARG A 123 11.22 14.57 22.10
CA ARG A 123 10.99 15.64 21.11
C ARG A 123 9.70 16.42 21.37
N MET A 124 8.62 15.77 21.81
CA MET A 124 7.37 16.51 22.09
C MET A 124 7.46 17.48 23.28
N HIS A 125 8.49 17.37 24.12
CA HIS A 125 8.79 18.28 25.22
C HIS A 125 10.03 19.15 24.97
N ASP A 126 10.67 19.03 23.80
CA ASP A 126 11.87 19.77 23.45
C ASP A 126 11.54 21.23 23.10
N GLU A 127 11.93 22.15 23.98
CA GLU A 127 11.71 23.59 23.80
C GLU A 127 12.47 24.16 22.61
N ARG A 128 13.52 23.47 22.13
CA ARG A 128 14.26 23.86 20.91
C ARG A 128 13.44 23.66 19.63
N LEU A 129 12.38 22.85 19.67
CA LEU A 129 11.47 22.66 18.53
C LEU A 129 10.39 23.74 18.49
N THR A 130 9.84 24.00 17.30
CA THR A 130 8.64 24.83 17.17
C THR A 130 7.42 24.14 17.80
N PRO A 131 6.34 24.87 18.15
CA PRO A 131 5.09 24.25 18.61
C PRO A 131 4.55 23.18 17.65
N ALA A 132 4.63 23.43 16.34
CA ALA A 132 4.23 22.46 15.31
C ALA A 132 5.14 21.22 15.28
N GLY A 133 6.45 21.41 15.52
CA GLY A 133 7.42 20.32 15.68
C GLY A 133 7.09 19.43 16.88
N ARG A 134 6.84 20.03 18.04
CA ARG A 134 6.41 19.30 19.26
C ARG A 134 5.09 18.57 19.06
N GLN A 135 4.11 19.20 18.40
CA GLN A 135 2.83 18.55 18.08
C GLN A 135 3.03 17.35 17.14
N THR A 136 3.89 17.48 16.13
CA THR A 136 4.21 16.38 15.21
C THR A 136 4.87 15.21 15.95
N ALA A 137 5.83 15.51 16.83
CA ALA A 137 6.44 14.50 17.70
C ALA A 137 5.40 13.81 18.59
N GLY A 138 4.50 14.56 19.22
CA GLY A 138 3.42 14.00 20.04
C GLY A 138 2.50 13.05 19.26
N ARG A 139 2.09 13.43 18.03
CA ARG A 139 1.30 12.55 17.15
C ARG A 139 2.03 11.25 16.79
N ARG A 140 3.32 11.35 16.48
CA ARG A 140 4.16 10.18 16.16
C ARG A 140 4.35 9.28 17.38
N MET A 141 4.64 9.86 18.56
CA MET A 141 4.72 9.14 19.83
C MET A 141 3.45 8.33 20.10
N HIS A 142 2.28 8.96 20.03
CA HIS A 142 0.99 8.28 20.23
C HIS A 142 0.74 7.19 19.18
N ARG A 143 1.11 7.43 17.92
CA ARG A 143 1.00 6.41 16.87
C ARG A 143 1.90 5.21 17.14
N PHE A 144 3.16 5.43 17.52
CA PHE A 144 4.09 4.35 17.84
C PHE A 144 3.59 3.56 19.05
N ALA A 145 3.03 4.23 20.06
CA ALA A 145 2.36 3.56 21.17
C ALA A 145 1.18 2.68 20.70
N SER A 146 0.34 3.16 19.77
CA SER A 146 -0.74 2.37 19.18
C SER A 146 -0.22 1.12 18.45
N LEU A 147 0.85 1.27 17.65
CA LEU A 147 1.47 0.17 16.89
C LEU A 147 2.09 -0.90 17.79
N MET A 148 2.41 -0.57 19.04
CA MET A 148 2.89 -1.49 20.07
C MET A 148 1.76 -2.17 20.85
N GLY A 149 0.49 -1.97 20.47
CA GLY A 149 -0.64 -2.65 21.09
C GLY A 149 -0.51 -4.17 21.07
N GLU A 150 -1.07 -4.83 22.07
CA GLU A 150 -0.99 -6.29 22.21
C GLU A 150 -1.52 -7.02 20.98
N GLY A 151 -0.84 -8.10 20.60
CA GLY A 151 -1.23 -8.95 19.47
C GLY A 151 -0.97 -8.36 18.07
N ARG A 152 -0.42 -7.14 17.97
CA ARG A 152 -0.08 -6.53 16.67
C ARG A 152 1.20 -7.13 16.09
N GLN A 153 1.16 -7.46 14.80
CA GLN A 153 2.27 -8.07 14.07
C GLN A 153 2.84 -7.08 13.05
N ILE A 154 3.81 -6.28 13.48
CA ILE A 154 4.43 -5.26 12.64
C ILE A 154 5.54 -5.89 11.78
N LEU A 155 5.27 -6.02 10.48
CA LEU A 155 6.15 -6.68 9.51
C LEU A 155 7.30 -5.79 9.02
N ALA A 156 7.05 -4.49 8.92
CA ALA A 156 8.05 -3.49 8.54
C ALA A 156 7.77 -2.20 9.32
N PHE A 157 8.84 -1.49 9.68
CA PHE A 157 8.76 -0.20 10.35
C PHE A 157 10.01 0.63 10.04
N ASP A 158 9.80 1.84 9.57
CA ASP A 158 10.84 2.83 9.35
C ASP A 158 10.35 4.18 9.89
N PRO A 159 10.99 4.75 10.93
CA PRO A 159 10.58 6.03 11.49
C PRO A 159 11.01 7.22 10.61
N ASP A 160 11.95 7.05 9.68
CA ASP A 160 12.55 8.20 9.01
C ASP A 160 11.55 8.95 8.11
N GLY A 161 11.68 10.28 8.08
CA GLY A 161 10.76 11.17 7.37
C GLY A 161 9.30 11.02 7.84
N SER A 162 8.37 10.89 6.88
CA SER A 162 6.95 10.66 7.17
C SER A 162 6.68 9.27 7.78
N GLY A 163 7.65 8.36 7.71
CA GLY A 163 7.59 7.01 8.25
C GLY A 163 6.83 6.02 7.38
N ARG A 164 7.26 4.77 7.43
CA ARG A 164 6.71 3.62 6.70
C ARG A 164 6.39 2.48 7.65
N VAL A 165 5.35 1.71 7.35
CA VAL A 165 4.90 0.61 8.20
C VAL A 165 4.13 -0.45 7.41
N ALA A 166 4.26 -1.71 7.81
CA ALA A 166 3.38 -2.78 7.36
C ALA A 166 2.92 -3.63 8.56
N GLU A 167 1.65 -4.01 8.58
CA GLU A 167 1.04 -4.83 9.64
C GLU A 167 0.33 -6.04 9.05
N VAL A 168 0.40 -7.16 9.76
CA VAL A 168 -0.19 -8.45 9.37
C VAL A 168 -1.37 -8.80 10.25
N PHE A 169 -2.49 -9.15 9.63
CA PHE A 169 -3.66 -9.77 10.26
C PHE A 169 -3.73 -11.25 9.87
N GLY A 170 -3.85 -12.14 10.87
CA GLY A 170 -3.80 -13.59 10.68
C GLY A 170 -2.40 -14.19 10.80
N ASP A 171 -2.28 -15.49 10.51
CA ASP A 171 -1.00 -16.21 10.56
C ASP A 171 -0.37 -16.24 9.16
N LEU A 172 0.51 -15.27 8.90
CA LEU A 172 1.22 -15.16 7.62
C LEU A 172 2.11 -16.37 7.32
N GLY A 173 2.62 -17.07 8.34
CA GLY A 173 3.48 -18.23 8.15
C GLY A 173 2.73 -19.48 7.69
N ARG A 174 1.42 -19.55 7.95
CA ARG A 174 0.54 -20.69 7.62
C ARG A 174 -0.55 -20.38 6.60
N ALA A 175 -0.60 -19.15 6.11
CA ALA A 175 -1.60 -18.69 5.16
C ALA A 175 -1.47 -19.43 3.82
N GLU A 176 -2.58 -19.94 3.30
CA GLU A 176 -2.70 -20.47 1.94
C GLU A 176 -2.83 -19.32 0.93
N ARG A 177 -3.46 -18.22 1.36
CA ARG A 177 -3.71 -17.02 0.56
C ARG A 177 -3.37 -15.76 1.35
N VAL A 178 -2.68 -14.83 0.70
CA VAL A 178 -2.26 -13.57 1.30
C VAL A 178 -2.83 -12.41 0.49
N SER A 179 -3.56 -11.53 1.17
CA SER A 179 -4.07 -10.31 0.57
C SER A 179 -3.22 -9.13 1.00
N VAL A 180 -2.81 -8.28 0.07
CA VAL A 180 -2.01 -7.09 0.38
C VAL A 180 -2.80 -5.84 0.02
N VAL A 181 -3.14 -5.03 1.02
CA VAL A 181 -3.79 -3.74 0.82
C VAL A 181 -2.72 -2.68 0.56
N VAL A 182 -2.73 -2.11 -0.65
CA VAL A 182 -1.84 -1.05 -1.09
C VAL A 182 -2.64 0.26 -1.15
N PRO A 183 -2.40 1.22 -0.24
CA PRO A 183 -3.19 2.43 -0.13
C PRO A 183 -2.76 3.50 -1.15
N GLY A 184 -3.46 4.64 -1.13
CA GLY A 184 -3.19 5.79 -1.98
C GLY A 184 -2.31 6.87 -1.37
N VAL A 185 -2.52 8.10 -1.83
CA VAL A 185 -1.83 9.32 -1.35
C VAL A 185 -2.07 9.57 0.14
N ASP A 186 -1.30 10.48 0.74
CA ASP A 186 -1.36 10.87 2.16
C ASP A 186 -1.20 9.72 3.16
N THR A 187 -0.61 8.61 2.71
CA THR A 187 -0.28 7.46 3.53
C THR A 187 1.09 7.65 4.18
N ASN A 188 1.12 7.62 5.50
CA ASN A 188 2.33 7.69 6.30
C ASN A 188 2.09 7.01 7.66
N VAL A 189 3.10 6.92 8.53
CA VAL A 189 2.96 6.21 9.80
C VAL A 189 1.84 6.78 10.67
N VAL A 190 1.66 8.11 10.70
CA VAL A 190 0.63 8.78 11.51
C VAL A 190 -0.78 8.46 10.98
N ASN A 191 -0.95 8.45 9.66
CA ASN A 191 -2.22 8.19 8.98
C ASN A 191 -2.51 6.70 8.72
N PHE A 192 -1.58 5.81 9.06
CA PHE A 192 -1.70 4.36 8.84
C PHE A 192 -2.94 3.73 9.51
N GLU A 193 -3.42 4.35 10.59
CA GLU A 193 -4.59 3.92 11.35
C GLU A 193 -5.41 5.13 11.78
N ARG A 194 -6.74 5.03 11.81
CA ARG A 194 -7.64 6.12 12.20
C ARG A 194 -8.76 5.62 13.09
N THR A 195 -9.15 6.43 14.07
CA THR A 195 -10.30 6.14 14.94
C THR A 195 -11.62 6.47 14.25
N ARG A 196 -11.72 7.67 13.66
CA ARG A 196 -12.85 8.10 12.84
C ARG A 196 -12.57 7.79 11.38
N ARG A 197 -13.58 7.37 10.62
CA ARG A 197 -13.43 6.94 9.22
C ARG A 197 -12.32 5.88 9.09
N LYS A 198 -12.37 4.87 9.95
CA LYS A 198 -11.29 3.88 10.13
C LYS A 198 -10.92 3.14 8.83
N TYR A 199 -11.90 2.89 7.96
CA TYR A 199 -11.73 2.20 6.69
C TYR A 199 -11.07 3.05 5.59
N THR A 200 -10.79 4.33 5.85
CA THR A 200 -9.98 5.18 4.94
C THR A 200 -8.49 5.07 5.24
N ALA A 201 -8.07 4.20 6.16
CA ALA A 201 -6.69 3.99 6.56
C ALA A 201 -6.30 2.52 6.39
N PRO A 202 -5.03 2.22 6.06
CA PRO A 202 -4.57 0.87 5.76
C PRO A 202 -4.97 -0.19 6.80
N VAL A 203 -4.84 0.12 8.09
CA VAL A 203 -5.22 -0.80 9.18
C VAL A 203 -6.71 -1.12 9.17
N GLY A 204 -7.57 -0.13 8.96
CA GLY A 204 -9.02 -0.36 8.90
C GLY A 204 -9.42 -1.11 7.64
N MET A 205 -8.82 -0.77 6.48
CA MET A 205 -9.03 -1.49 5.22
C MET A 205 -8.67 -2.97 5.36
N ALA A 206 -7.48 -3.27 5.87
CA ALA A 206 -7.00 -4.65 6.02
C ALA A 206 -7.77 -5.44 7.08
N LYS A 207 -8.16 -4.82 8.21
CA LYS A 207 -9.03 -5.47 9.22
C LYS A 207 -10.40 -5.82 8.63
N SER A 208 -10.98 -4.91 7.86
CA SER A 208 -12.27 -5.11 7.20
C SER A 208 -12.19 -6.26 6.19
N LEU A 209 -11.17 -6.24 5.33
CA LEU A 209 -10.92 -7.30 4.36
C LEU A 209 -10.68 -8.65 5.04
N TYR A 210 -9.84 -8.70 6.08
CA TYR A 210 -9.56 -9.94 6.80
C TYR A 210 -10.81 -10.53 7.46
N ALA A 211 -11.66 -9.69 8.05
CA ALA A 211 -12.94 -10.12 8.61
C ALA A 211 -13.88 -10.67 7.53
N ALA A 212 -13.96 -9.99 6.38
CA ALA A 212 -14.78 -10.40 5.25
C ALA A 212 -14.29 -11.72 4.61
N GLU A 213 -12.97 -11.90 4.43
CA GLU A 213 -12.39 -13.15 3.93
C GLU A 213 -12.68 -14.33 4.86
N ARG A 214 -12.54 -14.13 6.16
CA ARG A 214 -12.86 -15.17 7.16
C ARG A 214 -14.34 -15.54 7.17
N ALA A 215 -15.23 -14.59 6.90
CA ALA A 215 -16.65 -14.84 6.76
C ALA A 215 -16.97 -15.58 5.45
N ALA A 216 -16.34 -15.17 4.34
CA ALA A 216 -16.56 -15.74 3.01
C ALA A 216 -16.05 -17.19 2.90
N SER A 217 -14.89 -17.52 3.50
CA SER A 217 -14.37 -18.88 3.53
C SER A 217 -13.67 -19.19 4.86
N PRO A 218 -14.41 -19.66 5.88
CA PRO A 218 -13.85 -19.95 7.21
C PRO A 218 -12.77 -21.05 7.21
N ARG A 219 -12.73 -21.90 6.18
CA ARG A 219 -11.76 -23.01 6.05
C ARG A 219 -10.47 -22.60 5.35
N THR A 220 -10.49 -21.54 4.53
CA THR A 220 -9.29 -21.04 3.85
C THR A 220 -8.46 -20.26 4.85
N ARG A 221 -7.19 -20.65 5.03
CA ARG A 221 -6.28 -19.92 5.92
C ARG A 221 -5.79 -18.67 5.19
N THR A 222 -6.35 -17.51 5.52
CA THR A 222 -5.89 -16.23 4.96
C THR A 222 -5.04 -15.43 5.94
N ALA A 223 -4.21 -14.54 5.37
CA ALA A 223 -3.61 -13.42 6.09
C ALA A 223 -3.73 -12.15 5.24
N VAL A 224 -3.94 -11.00 5.87
CA VAL A 224 -4.02 -9.71 5.19
C VAL A 224 -2.91 -8.78 5.68
N ILE A 225 -2.22 -8.14 4.74
CA ILE A 225 -1.15 -7.18 5.03
C ILE A 225 -1.68 -5.77 4.75
N ALA A 226 -1.79 -4.93 5.77
CA ALA A 226 -1.88 -3.49 5.60
C ALA A 226 -0.49 -2.98 5.22
N TRP A 227 -0.28 -2.58 3.96
CA TRP A 227 1.07 -2.28 3.45
C TRP A 227 1.23 -0.80 3.11
N ALA A 228 1.85 -0.05 4.02
CA ALA A 228 2.28 1.33 3.83
C ALA A 228 3.81 1.45 3.88
N ASP A 229 4.51 0.46 3.32
CA ASP A 229 5.98 0.45 3.26
C ASP A 229 6.50 1.00 1.92
N TYR A 230 5.96 2.16 1.52
CA TYR A 230 6.47 3.00 0.45
C TYR A 230 6.22 4.47 0.76
N THR A 231 6.89 5.37 0.04
CA THR A 231 6.63 6.81 0.16
C THR A 231 5.49 7.19 -0.77
N SER A 232 4.34 7.57 -0.21
CA SER A 232 3.21 8.06 -1.01
C SER A 232 3.38 9.54 -1.36
N PRO A 233 2.71 10.03 -2.42
CA PRO A 233 2.51 11.46 -2.63
C PRO A 233 1.79 12.11 -1.44
N VAL A 234 2.02 13.41 -1.24
CA VAL A 234 1.23 14.27 -0.35
C VAL A 234 0.17 14.99 -1.19
N GLY A 235 -1.11 14.77 -0.86
CA GLY A 235 -2.24 15.24 -1.64
C GLY A 235 -2.25 14.77 -3.09
N VAL A 236 -3.02 15.47 -3.92
CA VAL A 236 -3.24 15.18 -5.35
C VAL A 236 -2.45 16.14 -6.26
N GLY A 237 -1.19 16.40 -5.89
CA GLY A 237 -0.29 17.32 -6.60
C GLY A 237 0.58 16.67 -7.68
N MET A 238 1.64 17.36 -8.10
CA MET A 238 2.57 16.89 -9.15
C MET A 238 3.19 15.52 -8.84
N ASP A 239 3.54 15.26 -7.58
CA ASP A 239 4.09 13.97 -7.16
C ASP A 239 3.09 12.82 -7.31
N ALA A 240 1.79 13.11 -7.22
CA ALA A 240 0.74 12.16 -7.53
C ALA A 240 0.63 11.98 -9.05
N ALA A 241 0.69 13.05 -9.85
CA ALA A 241 0.61 12.93 -11.30
C ALA A 241 1.83 12.25 -11.96
N ILE A 242 3.02 12.32 -11.34
CA ILE A 242 4.27 11.76 -11.87
C ILE A 242 4.53 10.37 -11.29
N GLY A 243 4.97 9.44 -12.14
CA GLY A 243 5.21 8.04 -11.75
C GLY A 243 6.44 7.75 -10.87
N ARG A 244 7.18 8.75 -10.33
CA ARG A 244 8.45 8.49 -9.60
C ARG A 244 8.21 7.72 -8.30
N LEU A 245 7.31 8.20 -7.45
CA LEU A 245 7.01 7.55 -6.17
C LEU A 245 6.39 6.16 -6.37
N ALA A 246 5.56 5.99 -7.40
CA ALA A 246 5.04 4.69 -7.80
C ALA A 246 6.15 3.71 -8.23
N ARG A 247 7.18 4.17 -8.98
CA ARG A 247 8.34 3.33 -9.36
C ARG A 247 9.18 2.89 -8.16
N ASP A 248 9.32 3.74 -7.14
CA ASP A 248 10.06 3.35 -5.94
C ASP A 248 9.21 2.43 -5.05
N GLY A 249 7.91 2.70 -4.94
CA GLY A 249 6.94 1.82 -4.29
C GLY A 249 6.87 0.43 -4.94
N SER A 250 6.89 0.34 -6.27
CA SER A 250 6.80 -0.93 -6.99
C SER A 250 7.97 -1.87 -6.68
N LYS A 251 9.19 -1.33 -6.54
CA LYS A 251 10.38 -2.10 -6.12
C LYS A 251 10.22 -2.66 -4.72
N ARG A 252 9.65 -1.89 -3.78
CA ARG A 252 9.41 -2.32 -2.40
C ARG A 252 8.29 -3.36 -2.34
N LEU A 253 7.20 -3.15 -3.07
CA LEU A 253 6.10 -4.10 -3.19
C LEU A 253 6.58 -5.44 -3.77
N GLY A 254 7.31 -5.42 -4.88
CA GLY A 254 7.87 -6.63 -5.47
C GLY A 254 8.83 -7.35 -4.52
N SER A 255 9.62 -6.61 -3.74
CA SER A 255 10.51 -7.17 -2.73
C SER A 255 9.75 -7.83 -1.58
N LEU A 256 8.65 -7.22 -1.10
CA LEU A 256 7.75 -7.83 -0.11
C LEU A 256 7.19 -9.15 -0.65
N VAL A 257 6.55 -9.12 -1.82
CA VAL A 257 5.82 -10.26 -2.38
C VAL A 257 6.75 -11.45 -2.64
N ARG A 258 7.96 -11.22 -3.18
CA ARG A 258 8.97 -12.29 -3.36
C ARG A 258 9.43 -12.91 -2.04
N ALA A 259 9.39 -12.14 -0.96
CA ALA A 259 9.89 -12.56 0.35
C ALA A 259 8.81 -13.16 1.26
N LEU A 260 7.55 -13.24 0.82
CA LEU A 260 6.49 -13.89 1.58
C LEU A 260 6.82 -15.38 1.77
N PRO A 261 6.51 -15.97 2.94
CA PRO A 261 6.82 -17.37 3.21
C PRO A 261 6.02 -18.31 2.29
N GLY A 262 6.59 -19.49 2.06
CA GLY A 262 5.96 -20.59 1.30
C GLY A 262 5.48 -20.19 -0.09
N ASP A 263 4.47 -20.90 -0.58
CA ASP A 263 3.92 -20.77 -1.94
C ASP A 263 2.50 -20.18 -1.97
N SER A 264 2.09 -19.51 -0.89
CA SER A 264 0.78 -18.85 -0.77
C SER A 264 0.47 -18.01 -2.01
N LYS A 265 -0.77 -18.13 -2.51
CA LYS A 265 -1.27 -17.25 -3.58
C LYS A 265 -1.48 -15.85 -3.03
N VAL A 266 -1.16 -14.84 -3.83
CA VAL A 266 -1.19 -13.44 -3.43
C VAL A 266 -2.21 -12.68 -4.25
N SER A 267 -3.06 -11.93 -3.57
CA SER A 267 -4.00 -10.98 -4.17
C SER A 267 -3.62 -9.58 -3.73
N LEU A 268 -3.44 -8.65 -4.68
CA LEU A 268 -3.17 -7.25 -4.39
C LEU A 268 -4.48 -6.45 -4.44
N PHE A 269 -4.73 -5.63 -3.43
CA PHE A 269 -5.89 -4.74 -3.34
C PHE A 269 -5.41 -3.30 -3.30
N CYS A 270 -5.44 -2.64 -4.44
CA CYS A 270 -4.73 -1.40 -4.70
C CYS A 270 -5.71 -0.24 -4.83
N HIS A 271 -5.70 0.65 -3.85
CA HIS A 271 -6.66 1.75 -3.75
C HIS A 271 -6.05 3.06 -4.20
N SER A 272 -6.78 3.84 -5.00
CA SER A 272 -6.35 5.18 -5.44
C SER A 272 -4.95 5.12 -6.07
N TYR A 273 -3.99 5.99 -5.66
CA TYR A 273 -2.60 5.93 -6.12
C TYR A 273 -1.91 4.57 -5.94
N GLY A 274 -2.40 3.72 -5.04
CA GLY A 274 -1.95 2.33 -4.91
C GLY A 274 -2.13 1.53 -6.20
N SER A 275 -3.14 1.82 -7.02
CA SER A 275 -3.33 1.18 -8.34
C SER A 275 -2.17 1.47 -9.29
N VAL A 276 -1.63 2.69 -9.25
CA VAL A 276 -0.45 3.12 -10.02
C VAL A 276 0.78 2.33 -9.55
N VAL A 277 0.97 2.18 -8.24
CA VAL A 277 2.07 1.36 -7.67
C VAL A 277 1.97 -0.09 -8.12
N CYS A 278 0.77 -0.68 -8.06
CA CYS A 278 0.53 -2.06 -8.48
C CYS A 278 0.67 -2.24 -9.99
N GLY A 279 0.20 -1.29 -10.81
CA GLY A 279 0.35 -1.31 -12.26
C GLY A 279 1.82 -1.28 -12.68
N VAL A 280 2.61 -0.36 -12.10
CA VAL A 280 4.05 -0.27 -12.34
C VAL A 280 4.81 -1.50 -11.81
N ALA A 281 4.28 -2.19 -10.79
CA ALA A 281 4.89 -3.42 -10.28
C ALA A 281 4.56 -4.66 -11.13
N ALA A 282 3.41 -4.67 -11.81
CA ALA A 282 2.73 -5.87 -12.30
C ALA A 282 3.63 -6.84 -13.07
N GLY A 283 4.40 -6.35 -14.05
CA GLY A 283 5.26 -7.17 -14.90
C GLY A 283 6.50 -7.74 -14.20
N ALA A 284 6.86 -7.22 -13.02
CA ALA A 284 7.99 -7.71 -12.21
C ALA A 284 7.55 -8.56 -11.00
N LEU A 285 6.24 -8.76 -10.82
CA LEU A 285 5.71 -9.58 -9.73
C LEU A 285 5.85 -11.08 -10.05
N PRO A 286 6.15 -11.92 -9.05
CA PRO A 286 6.21 -13.36 -9.23
C PRO A 286 4.81 -13.95 -9.54
N SER A 287 4.78 -15.10 -10.21
CA SER A 287 3.54 -15.81 -10.61
C SER A 287 2.64 -16.26 -9.46
N ARG A 288 3.11 -16.16 -8.21
CA ARG A 288 2.26 -16.36 -7.03
C ARG A 288 1.22 -15.26 -6.86
N VAL A 289 1.44 -14.07 -7.44
CA VAL A 289 0.40 -13.04 -7.54
C VAL A 289 -0.60 -13.49 -8.58
N SER A 290 -1.79 -13.87 -8.11
CA SER A 290 -2.86 -14.40 -8.97
C SER A 290 -3.90 -13.34 -9.33
N ASP A 291 -4.01 -12.29 -8.53
CA ASP A 291 -5.04 -11.27 -8.68
C ASP A 291 -4.49 -9.88 -8.32
N ILE A 292 -4.85 -8.88 -9.12
CA ILE A 292 -4.62 -7.46 -8.86
C ILE A 292 -5.98 -6.77 -8.98
N ALA A 293 -6.57 -6.41 -7.84
CA ALA A 293 -7.82 -5.67 -7.78
C ALA A 293 -7.54 -4.20 -7.50
N VAL A 294 -7.98 -3.32 -8.39
CA VAL A 294 -7.87 -1.87 -8.24
C VAL A 294 -9.22 -1.24 -7.88
N ALA A 295 -9.20 -0.26 -6.98
CA ALA A 295 -10.40 0.41 -6.50
C ALA A 295 -10.21 1.92 -6.48
N GLY A 296 -11.16 2.66 -7.06
CA GLY A 296 -11.03 4.12 -7.20
C GLY A 296 -9.75 4.51 -7.92
N SER A 297 -9.40 3.77 -8.99
CA SER A 297 -8.11 3.91 -9.67
C SER A 297 -8.09 5.14 -10.59
N PRO A 298 -7.05 6.00 -10.52
CA PRO A 298 -6.83 7.02 -11.55
C PRO A 298 -6.13 6.46 -12.80
N GLY A 299 -5.76 5.17 -12.80
CA GLY A 299 -5.04 4.51 -13.89
C GLY A 299 -3.96 3.54 -13.38
N MET A 300 -3.32 2.82 -14.30
CA MET A 300 -2.27 1.82 -13.98
C MET A 300 -0.96 2.03 -14.75
N ARG A 301 -0.81 3.19 -15.43
CA ARG A 301 0.34 3.62 -16.25
C ARG A 301 0.57 2.73 -17.48
N VAL A 302 -0.54 2.25 -18.04
CA VAL A 302 -0.64 1.46 -19.27
C VAL A 302 -1.96 1.78 -19.95
N GLU A 303 -2.10 1.48 -21.23
CA GLU A 303 -3.35 1.70 -21.97
C GLU A 303 -4.27 0.47 -21.93
N SER A 304 -3.72 -0.72 -21.65
CA SER A 304 -4.49 -1.95 -21.53
C SER A 304 -3.94 -2.90 -20.46
N ALA A 305 -4.79 -3.77 -19.92
CA ALA A 305 -4.40 -4.79 -18.96
C ALA A 305 -3.34 -5.78 -19.52
N LYS A 306 -3.28 -5.95 -20.85
CA LYS A 306 -2.27 -6.79 -21.52
C LYS A 306 -0.86 -6.22 -21.41
N GLU A 307 -0.73 -4.89 -21.40
CA GLU A 307 0.55 -4.19 -21.27
C GLU A 307 1.15 -4.27 -19.86
N LEU A 308 0.37 -4.66 -18.85
CA LEU A 308 0.87 -4.88 -17.49
C LEU A 308 1.91 -6.02 -17.43
N GLY A 309 1.98 -6.89 -18.44
CA GLY A 309 2.96 -7.97 -18.52
C GLY A 309 2.85 -9.00 -17.40
N THR A 310 1.64 -9.19 -16.85
CA THR A 310 1.38 -10.09 -15.72
C THR A 310 0.42 -11.22 -16.11
N GLY A 311 0.57 -12.38 -15.48
CA GLY A 311 -0.40 -13.48 -15.55
C GLY A 311 -1.54 -13.35 -14.54
N ALA A 312 -1.52 -12.34 -13.68
CA ALA A 312 -2.57 -12.10 -12.70
C ALA A 312 -3.87 -11.64 -13.38
N ARG A 313 -5.02 -12.03 -12.81
CA ARG A 313 -6.30 -11.44 -13.19
C ARG A 313 -6.37 -10.01 -12.69
N VAL A 314 -6.76 -9.09 -13.57
CA VAL A 314 -6.92 -7.68 -13.26
C VAL A 314 -8.40 -7.39 -13.03
N TRP A 315 -8.74 -6.88 -11.86
CA TRP A 315 -10.08 -6.54 -11.44
C TRP A 315 -10.19 -5.04 -11.19
N ALA A 316 -11.31 -4.42 -11.54
CA ALA A 316 -11.55 -3.00 -11.33
C ALA A 316 -12.89 -2.75 -10.65
N ALA A 317 -12.90 -1.85 -9.68
CA ALA A 317 -14.08 -1.38 -8.97
C ALA A 317 -14.05 0.16 -8.88
N ARG A 318 -15.18 0.80 -9.18
CA ARG A 318 -15.38 2.23 -8.94
C ARG A 318 -16.80 2.46 -8.44
N ASP A 319 -16.91 3.18 -7.35
CA ASP A 319 -18.19 3.69 -6.85
C ASP A 319 -18.69 4.81 -7.77
N ARG A 320 -20.00 4.93 -7.93
CA ARG A 320 -20.63 5.92 -8.80
C ARG A 320 -20.37 7.37 -8.34
N ASP A 321 -20.17 7.57 -7.04
CA ASP A 321 -19.99 8.88 -6.42
C ASP A 321 -18.49 9.17 -6.19
N ASP A 322 -17.60 8.35 -6.77
CA ASP A 322 -16.15 8.56 -6.68
C ASP A 322 -15.68 9.63 -7.67
N TRP A 323 -15.20 10.76 -7.14
CA TRP A 323 -14.64 11.89 -7.90
C TRP A 323 -13.49 11.49 -8.84
N ILE A 324 -12.85 10.34 -8.62
CA ILE A 324 -11.80 9.85 -9.51
C ILE A 324 -12.30 9.67 -10.95
N GLN A 325 -13.61 9.46 -11.15
CA GLN A 325 -14.23 9.35 -12.48
C GLN A 325 -14.02 10.59 -13.35
N ASP A 326 -13.77 11.76 -12.73
CA ASP A 326 -13.60 13.05 -13.40
C ASP A 326 -12.12 13.36 -13.68
N VAL A 327 -11.19 12.48 -13.30
CA VAL A 327 -9.75 12.67 -13.55
C VAL A 327 -9.43 12.30 -15.00
N PRO A 328 -8.60 13.10 -15.71
CA PRO A 328 -8.20 12.76 -17.07
C PRO A 328 -7.36 11.46 -17.15
N TYR A 329 -7.93 10.44 -17.76
CA TYR A 329 -7.31 9.12 -17.96
C TYR A 329 -6.41 9.08 -19.20
N LEU A 330 -5.24 9.71 -19.09
CA LEU A 330 -4.21 9.70 -20.13
C LEU A 330 -2.81 9.74 -19.51
N GLU A 331 -1.80 9.30 -20.25
CA GLU A 331 -0.40 9.59 -19.96
C GLU A 331 0.26 10.34 -21.12
N VAL A 332 0.74 11.56 -20.89
CA VAL A 332 1.48 12.35 -21.89
C VAL A 332 2.74 12.92 -21.26
N GLY A 333 3.90 12.64 -21.87
CA GLY A 333 5.19 13.18 -21.38
C GLY A 333 5.55 12.76 -19.95
N GLY A 334 5.02 11.63 -19.46
CA GLY A 334 5.26 11.12 -18.10
C GLY A 334 4.33 11.70 -17.02
N LEU A 335 3.32 12.48 -17.42
CA LEU A 335 2.24 12.98 -16.55
C LEU A 335 0.96 12.16 -16.77
N GLY A 336 0.33 11.78 -15.67
CA GLY A 336 -0.90 10.97 -15.69
C GLY A 336 -0.64 9.48 -15.56
N HIS A 337 -1.72 8.70 -15.68
CA HIS A 337 -1.76 7.30 -15.23
C HIS A 337 -2.33 6.35 -16.29
N GLY A 338 -2.40 6.77 -17.54
CA GLY A 338 -2.90 5.95 -18.65
C GLY A 338 -4.42 5.79 -18.61
N ALA A 339 -4.91 4.76 -19.30
CA ALA A 339 -6.33 4.49 -19.48
C ALA A 339 -7.06 4.13 -18.17
N ASP A 340 -8.37 4.38 -18.16
CA ASP A 340 -9.30 4.05 -17.07
C ASP A 340 -9.50 2.52 -16.97
N PRO A 341 -9.16 1.87 -15.84
CA PRO A 341 -9.40 0.44 -15.67
C PRO A 341 -10.87 0.01 -15.70
N MET A 342 -11.81 0.96 -15.63
CA MET A 342 -13.25 0.68 -15.73
C MET A 342 -13.72 0.54 -17.18
N THR A 343 -12.93 0.97 -18.19
CA THR A 343 -13.37 0.91 -19.58
C THR A 343 -13.23 -0.50 -20.16
N PRO A 344 -14.14 -0.92 -21.06
CA PRO A 344 -14.02 -2.21 -21.75
C PRO A 344 -12.69 -2.36 -22.51
N GLU A 345 -12.17 -1.28 -23.10
CA GLU A 345 -10.94 -1.26 -23.90
C GLU A 345 -9.71 -1.58 -23.05
N PHE A 346 -9.70 -1.18 -21.77
CA PHE A 346 -8.63 -1.54 -20.86
C PHE A 346 -8.56 -3.05 -20.62
N GLY A 347 -9.72 -3.73 -20.59
CA GLY A 347 -9.80 -5.19 -20.48
C GLY A 347 -9.65 -5.75 -19.06
N ALA A 348 -9.93 -4.95 -18.03
CA ALA A 348 -10.08 -5.46 -16.66
C ALA A 348 -11.45 -6.13 -16.44
N ARG A 349 -11.53 -6.96 -15.41
CA ARG A 349 -12.78 -7.56 -14.92
C ARG A 349 -13.49 -6.59 -13.99
N VAL A 350 -14.55 -5.97 -14.45
CA VAL A 350 -15.24 -4.92 -13.70
C VAL A 350 -16.23 -5.52 -12.70
N VAL A 351 -16.00 -5.31 -11.40
CA VAL A 351 -16.82 -5.82 -10.30
C VAL A 351 -17.67 -4.71 -9.70
N SER A 352 -18.80 -5.07 -9.11
CA SER A 352 -19.68 -4.12 -8.45
C SER A 352 -18.98 -3.48 -7.23
N ALA A 353 -19.25 -2.20 -7.04
CA ALA A 353 -18.89 -1.43 -5.85
C ALA A 353 -20.13 -0.91 -5.12
N ALA A 354 -21.31 -1.51 -5.34
CA ALA A 354 -22.56 -1.03 -4.74
C ALA A 354 -22.46 -0.95 -3.20
N GLY A 355 -23.07 0.10 -2.66
CA GLY A 355 -23.01 0.42 -1.23
C GLY A 355 -21.73 1.12 -0.77
N ALA A 356 -20.64 1.10 -1.56
CA ALA A 356 -19.52 1.99 -1.29
C ALA A 356 -19.96 3.44 -1.47
N VAL A 357 -19.35 4.36 -0.72
CA VAL A 357 -19.67 5.78 -0.80
C VAL A 357 -18.39 6.59 -0.98
N GLY A 358 -18.26 7.20 -2.15
CA GLY A 358 -17.15 8.05 -2.54
C GLY A 358 -15.81 7.31 -2.58
N HIS A 359 -14.75 8.10 -2.72
CA HIS A 359 -13.41 7.57 -3.01
C HIS A 359 -12.82 6.65 -1.94
N THR A 360 -13.29 6.71 -0.70
CA THR A 360 -12.69 5.98 0.42
C THR A 360 -13.57 4.85 0.96
N GLY A 361 -14.74 4.61 0.34
CA GLY A 361 -15.77 3.71 0.84
C GLY A 361 -15.57 2.23 0.54
N TYR A 362 -14.62 1.87 -0.32
CA TYR A 362 -14.52 0.51 -0.90
C TYR A 362 -14.29 -0.64 0.11
N PHE A 363 -13.72 -0.34 1.27
CA PHE A 363 -13.45 -1.32 2.33
C PHE A 363 -14.46 -1.23 3.48
N GLU A 364 -15.52 -0.44 3.36
CA GLU A 364 -16.54 -0.38 4.40
C GLU A 364 -17.34 -1.70 4.46
N PRO A 365 -17.61 -2.24 5.67
CA PRO A 365 -18.45 -3.42 5.82
C PRO A 365 -19.85 -3.22 5.24
N GLY A 366 -20.37 -4.28 4.61
CA GLY A 366 -21.68 -4.27 3.97
C GLY A 366 -21.67 -3.79 2.52
N THR A 367 -20.52 -3.32 2.00
CA THR A 367 -20.39 -2.96 0.59
C THR A 367 -20.18 -4.20 -0.29
N GLU A 368 -20.67 -4.16 -1.52
CA GLU A 368 -20.38 -5.19 -2.52
C GLU A 368 -18.91 -5.16 -2.93
N SER A 369 -18.23 -4.01 -2.91
CA SER A 369 -16.79 -3.92 -3.16
C SER A 369 -15.99 -4.75 -2.15
N LEU A 370 -16.28 -4.63 -0.85
CA LEU A 370 -15.59 -5.43 0.17
C LEU A 370 -15.90 -6.93 0.02
N SER A 371 -17.15 -7.28 -0.29
CA SER A 371 -17.56 -8.67 -0.49
C SER A 371 -16.86 -9.28 -1.71
N ASN A 372 -16.75 -8.52 -2.80
CA ASN A 372 -15.99 -8.91 -4.00
C ASN A 372 -14.49 -9.05 -3.70
N PHE A 373 -13.90 -8.11 -2.95
CA PHE A 373 -12.50 -8.21 -2.55
C PHE A 373 -12.23 -9.44 -1.70
N ALA A 374 -13.12 -9.76 -0.76
CA ALA A 374 -13.03 -10.98 0.04
C ALA A 374 -13.12 -12.23 -0.84
N GLY A 375 -14.08 -12.30 -1.77
CA GLY A 375 -14.22 -13.40 -2.74
C GLY A 375 -12.96 -13.61 -3.57
N ILE A 376 -12.39 -12.53 -4.11
CA ILE A 376 -11.10 -12.56 -4.83
C ILE A 376 -9.95 -13.01 -3.91
N GLY A 377 -9.91 -12.49 -2.68
CA GLY A 377 -8.89 -12.79 -1.68
C GLY A 377 -8.84 -14.27 -1.29
N VAL A 378 -10.01 -14.89 -1.11
CA VAL A 378 -10.13 -16.34 -0.83
C VAL A 378 -10.14 -17.22 -2.09
N GLY A 379 -10.20 -16.62 -3.28
CA GLY A 379 -10.29 -17.33 -4.56
C GLY A 379 -11.66 -17.96 -4.83
N SER A 380 -12.72 -17.46 -4.20
CA SER A 380 -14.11 -17.87 -4.43
C SER A 380 -14.73 -16.97 -5.51
N TYR A 381 -14.25 -17.12 -6.75
CA TYR A 381 -14.66 -16.22 -7.84
C TYR A 381 -16.15 -16.34 -8.21
N SER A 382 -16.80 -17.46 -7.90
CA SER A 382 -18.24 -17.64 -8.14
C SER A 382 -19.11 -16.69 -7.31
N THR A 383 -18.62 -16.19 -6.17
CA THR A 383 -19.32 -15.24 -5.30
C THR A 383 -19.09 -13.78 -5.70
N VAL A 384 -18.27 -13.52 -6.71
CA VAL A 384 -17.98 -12.16 -7.18
C VAL A 384 -19.13 -11.64 -8.03
N SER A 385 -19.65 -10.47 -7.66
CA SER A 385 -20.73 -9.77 -8.36
C SER A 385 -20.14 -8.78 -9.37
N CYS A 386 -20.51 -8.92 -10.65
CA CYS A 386 -20.04 -8.04 -11.72
C CYS A 386 -20.81 -6.73 -11.74
N ALA A 387 -20.16 -5.63 -12.16
CA ALA A 387 -20.81 -4.31 -12.16
C ALA A 387 -22.02 -4.22 -13.10
N GLY A 388 -22.01 -4.96 -14.22
CA GLY A 388 -23.13 -5.04 -15.15
C GLY A 388 -24.29 -5.92 -14.68
N GLY A 389 -24.20 -6.56 -13.51
CA GLY A 389 -25.18 -7.54 -13.02
C GLY A 389 -25.16 -8.89 -13.75
N ASP A 390 -24.29 -9.04 -14.76
CA ASP A 390 -24.10 -10.26 -15.53
C ASP A 390 -22.95 -11.13 -14.96
N GLY A 391 -22.61 -12.20 -15.69
CA GLY A 391 -21.46 -13.05 -15.37
C GLY A 391 -20.13 -12.61 -16.01
N ALA A 392 -20.08 -11.48 -16.72
CA ALA A 392 -18.98 -11.18 -17.65
C ALA A 392 -17.62 -11.08 -16.94
N CYS A 393 -17.57 -10.45 -15.77
CA CYS A 393 -16.33 -10.31 -14.99
C CYS A 393 -15.77 -11.66 -14.49
N ARG A 394 -16.57 -12.74 -14.46
CA ARG A 394 -16.17 -14.09 -14.05
C ARG A 394 -15.80 -15.00 -15.24
N SER A 395 -16.12 -14.60 -16.47
CA SER A 395 -15.94 -15.41 -17.67
C SER A 395 -14.51 -15.91 -17.84
N GLY A 396 -14.33 -17.19 -18.19
CA GLY A 396 -13.03 -17.83 -18.42
C GLY A 396 -12.23 -18.12 -17.14
N ILE A 397 -12.83 -18.00 -15.95
CA ILE A 397 -12.23 -18.44 -14.69
C ILE A 397 -12.79 -19.82 -14.33
N SER A 398 -11.92 -20.83 -14.26
CA SER A 398 -12.31 -22.18 -13.85
C SER A 398 -12.99 -22.16 -12.47
N GLY A 399 -14.20 -22.74 -12.39
CA GLY A 399 -14.99 -22.81 -11.16
C GLY A 399 -15.69 -21.51 -10.75
N ALA A 400 -15.74 -20.49 -11.62
CA ALA A 400 -16.41 -19.21 -11.34
C ALA A 400 -17.80 -19.08 -12.00
N GLU A 401 -18.14 -19.95 -12.94
CA GLU A 401 -19.47 -20.02 -13.53
C GLU A 401 -20.44 -20.62 -12.49
N ALA A 402 -21.60 -19.98 -12.30
CA ALA A 402 -22.63 -20.50 -11.41
C ALA A 402 -23.20 -21.80 -12.01
N ASN A 403 -23.35 -22.84 -11.19
CA ASN A 403 -24.23 -23.95 -11.54
C ASN A 403 -25.68 -23.47 -11.61
#